data_AF-B4NS04-F1
#
_entry.id   AF-B4NS04-F1
#
_cell.length_a   1.000
_cell.length_b   1.000
_cell.length_c   1.000
_cell.angle_alpha   90.00
_cell.angle_beta   90.00
_cell.angle_gamma   90.00
#
_symmetry.space_group_name_H-M   'P 1'
#
loop_
_entity.id
_entity.type
_entity.pdbx_description
1 polymer ?
#
loop_
_entity_poly.entity_id
_entity_poly.type
_entity_poly.pdbx_seq_one_letter_code
_entity_poly.pdbx_strand_id
1 'polypeptide(L)'
;MSALISTAVFWNPGGYLLGVRCCAYPVRGSAPEHYQIGEGGLCPIPVFSKLTTDDLVRNIETLINDPQYKRSALEVSQRFRDNPIHPLAEATFWIEYIIRHRGARHLKSHGAFIPLHQYLLLDVLGCLLLGAFLAIWLPWRMIRRVHKWWLKGESSDKLNEGKKRL
;
A
#
# COMPACT_ATOMS: atom_id res chain seq x y z
N MET A 1 -31.91 -26.82 -0.18
CA MET A 1 -30.95 -25.69 -0.09
C MET A 1 -29.87 -25.67 -1.18
N SER A 2 -29.71 -26.72 -2.02
CA SER A 2 -28.62 -26.78 -3.03
C SER A 2 -28.84 -26.02 -4.34
N ALA A 3 -30.03 -25.49 -4.62
CA ALA A 3 -30.32 -24.83 -5.91
C ALA A 3 -29.89 -23.36 -5.98
N LEU A 4 -29.89 -22.63 -4.85
CA LEU A 4 -29.58 -21.19 -4.83
C LEU A 4 -28.08 -20.87 -4.94
N ILE A 5 -27.21 -21.83 -4.59
CA ILE A 5 -25.75 -21.62 -4.66
C ILE A 5 -25.26 -21.78 -6.10
N SER A 6 -25.96 -22.56 -6.95
CA SER A 6 -25.54 -22.75 -8.34
C SER A 6 -25.67 -21.49 -9.19
N THR A 7 -26.46 -20.49 -8.79
CA THR A 7 -26.65 -19.22 -9.52
C THR A 7 -25.96 -18.02 -8.87
N ALA A 8 -25.38 -18.18 -7.68
CA ALA A 8 -24.71 -17.10 -6.98
C ALA A 8 -23.43 -16.66 -7.72
N VAL A 9 -23.33 -15.37 -7.99
CA VAL A 9 -22.11 -14.69 -8.44
C VAL A 9 -21.58 -13.90 -7.26
N PHE A 10 -20.34 -14.16 -6.87
CA PHE A 10 -19.70 -13.46 -5.75
C PHE A 10 -18.74 -12.38 -6.26
N TRP A 11 -18.75 -11.22 -5.60
CA TRP A 11 -17.98 -10.04 -6.01
C TRP A 11 -16.53 -10.04 -5.50
N ASN A 12 -16.21 -10.94 -4.55
CA ASN A 12 -14.85 -11.11 -4.04
C ASN A 12 -14.10 -12.14 -4.90
N PRO A 13 -12.85 -11.86 -5.34
CA PRO A 13 -12.03 -12.82 -6.05
C PRO A 13 -11.97 -14.19 -5.35
N GLY A 14 -11.94 -14.28 -4.02
CA GLY A 14 -11.77 -15.57 -3.32
C GLY A 14 -12.91 -16.62 -3.47
N GLY A 15 -14.04 -16.30 -4.09
CA GLY A 15 -15.18 -17.21 -4.20
C GLY A 15 -14.94 -18.48 -5.02
N TYR A 16 -13.96 -18.47 -5.94
CA TYR A 16 -13.71 -19.59 -6.86
C TYR A 16 -13.11 -20.79 -6.13
N LEU A 17 -12.43 -20.56 -5.00
CA LEU A 17 -11.92 -21.60 -4.12
C LEU A 17 -13.05 -22.44 -3.49
N LEU A 18 -14.26 -21.87 -3.40
CA LEU A 18 -15.46 -22.55 -2.92
C LEU A 18 -16.29 -23.19 -4.05
N GLY A 19 -15.86 -23.05 -5.31
CA GLY A 19 -16.58 -23.56 -6.49
C GLY A 19 -17.69 -22.63 -6.96
N VAL A 20 -17.67 -21.38 -6.53
CA VAL A 20 -18.65 -20.34 -6.90
C VAL A 20 -18.07 -19.46 -8.00
N ARG A 21 -18.94 -19.00 -8.90
CA ARG A 21 -18.54 -18.08 -9.98
C ARG A 21 -18.24 -16.71 -9.41
N CYS A 22 -17.14 -16.12 -9.85
CA CYS A 22 -16.65 -14.84 -9.32
C CYS A 22 -16.59 -13.80 -10.43
N CYS A 23 -16.80 -12.55 -10.07
CA CYS A 23 -16.50 -11.43 -10.94
C CYS A 23 -15.40 -10.59 -10.30
N ALA A 24 -14.27 -10.45 -10.98
CA ALA A 24 -13.12 -9.70 -10.50
C ALA A 24 -13.06 -8.32 -11.17
N TYR A 25 -13.11 -7.26 -10.37
CA TYR A 25 -12.95 -5.89 -10.86
C TYR A 25 -11.57 -5.37 -10.50
N PRO A 26 -10.75 -4.90 -11.46
CA PRO A 26 -9.46 -4.32 -11.17
C PRO A 26 -9.59 -3.01 -10.40
N VAL A 27 -9.65 -3.10 -9.07
CA VAL A 27 -9.53 -1.96 -8.15
C VAL A 27 -8.04 -1.72 -7.91
N ARG A 28 -7.62 -0.45 -7.79
CA ARG A 28 -6.21 -0.07 -7.61
C ARG A 28 -5.57 -0.88 -6.46
N GLY A 29 -4.52 -1.63 -6.77
CA GLY A 29 -3.82 -2.53 -5.83
C GLY A 29 -4.18 -4.03 -5.94
N SER A 30 -5.34 -4.38 -6.50
CA SER A 30 -5.78 -5.78 -6.75
C SER A 30 -5.50 -6.29 -8.17
N ALA A 31 -4.92 -5.43 -9.01
CA ALA A 31 -4.70 -5.68 -10.43
C ALA A 31 -3.92 -6.98 -10.76
N PRO A 32 -2.80 -7.33 -10.09
CA PRO A 32 -2.03 -8.51 -10.48
C PRO A 32 -2.80 -9.82 -10.23
N GLU A 33 -3.54 -9.91 -9.13
CA GLU A 33 -4.36 -11.09 -8.81
C GLU A 33 -5.49 -11.28 -9.81
N HIS A 34 -6.19 -10.19 -10.15
CA HIS A 34 -7.28 -10.25 -11.11
C HIS A 34 -6.82 -10.64 -12.51
N TYR A 35 -5.63 -10.23 -12.93
CA TYR A 35 -5.06 -10.65 -14.21
C TYR A 35 -4.82 -12.15 -14.28
N GLN A 36 -4.27 -12.74 -13.22
CA GLN A 36 -4.05 -14.19 -13.13
C GLN A 36 -5.36 -14.98 -13.15
N ILE A 37 -6.43 -14.45 -12.53
CA ILE A 37 -7.75 -15.10 -12.53
C ILE A 37 -8.36 -15.12 -13.94
N GLY A 38 -8.21 -14.04 -14.71
CA GLY A 38 -8.68 -14.02 -16.10
C GLY A 38 -7.82 -14.82 -17.06
N GLU A 39 -6.50 -14.82 -16.92
CA GLU A 39 -5.62 -15.72 -17.68
C GLU A 39 -5.93 -17.19 -17.39
N GLY A 40 -6.31 -17.51 -16.15
CA GLY A 40 -6.76 -18.84 -15.75
C GLY A 40 -8.13 -19.25 -16.29
N GLY A 41 -8.87 -18.35 -16.97
CA GLY A 41 -10.19 -18.64 -17.50
C GLY A 41 -11.28 -18.78 -16.43
N LEU A 42 -11.09 -18.18 -15.25
CA LEU A 42 -12.05 -18.25 -14.14
C LEU A 42 -13.12 -17.15 -14.22
N CYS A 43 -12.78 -15.98 -14.74
CA CYS A 43 -13.73 -14.90 -14.98
C CYS A 43 -13.26 -13.94 -16.07
N PRO A 44 -14.19 -13.29 -16.81
CA PRO A 44 -13.84 -12.19 -17.69
C PRO A 44 -13.39 -10.97 -16.88
N ILE A 45 -12.24 -10.37 -17.24
CA ILE A 45 -11.72 -9.16 -16.60
C ILE A 45 -12.14 -7.93 -17.42
N PRO A 46 -13.01 -7.06 -16.89
CA PRO A 46 -13.32 -5.80 -17.56
C PRO A 46 -12.16 -4.80 -17.46
N VAL A 47 -11.94 -4.05 -18.55
CA VAL A 47 -10.97 -2.94 -18.56
C VAL A 47 -11.52 -1.76 -17.75
N PHE A 48 -10.88 -1.43 -16.63
CA PHE A 48 -11.33 -0.37 -15.70
C PHE A 48 -11.62 0.96 -16.39
N SER A 49 -10.78 1.35 -17.34
CA SER A 49 -10.86 2.65 -18.04
C SER A 49 -12.09 2.82 -18.93
N LYS A 50 -12.83 1.75 -19.23
CA LYS A 50 -14.00 1.76 -20.13
C LYS A 50 -15.25 1.14 -19.51
N LEU A 51 -15.26 0.90 -18.20
CA LEU A 51 -16.34 0.20 -17.52
C LEU A 51 -17.63 1.03 -17.53
N THR A 52 -18.62 0.59 -18.32
CA THR A 52 -19.99 1.12 -18.30
C THR A 52 -20.95 0.17 -17.58
N THR A 53 -22.15 0.65 -17.26
CA THR A 53 -23.22 -0.19 -16.68
C THR A 53 -23.61 -1.35 -17.60
N ASP A 54 -23.62 -1.13 -18.91
CA ASP A 54 -23.95 -2.16 -19.90
C ASP A 54 -22.88 -3.25 -19.97
N ASP A 55 -21.60 -2.89 -19.85
CA ASP A 55 -20.51 -3.86 -19.78
C ASP A 55 -20.58 -4.73 -18.52
N LEU A 56 -21.03 -4.14 -17.40
CA LEU A 56 -21.27 -4.87 -16.15
C LEU A 56 -22.33 -5.96 -16.33
N VAL A 57 -23.47 -5.59 -16.92
CA VAL A 57 -24.60 -6.50 -17.17
C VAL A 57 -24.17 -7.62 -18.11
N ARG A 58 -23.50 -7.28 -19.22
CA ARG A 58 -22.99 -8.27 -20.18
C ARG A 58 -22.00 -9.24 -19.56
N ASN A 59 -21.12 -8.78 -18.69
CA ASN A 59 -20.16 -9.64 -18.00
C ASN A 59 -20.85 -10.60 -17.03
N ILE A 60 -21.85 -10.12 -16.28
CA ILE A 60 -22.66 -10.96 -15.38
C ILE A 60 -23.44 -12.00 -16.18
N GLU A 61 -24.08 -11.60 -17.28
CA GLU A 61 -24.78 -12.52 -18.19
C GLU A 61 -23.84 -13.58 -18.76
N THR A 62 -22.64 -13.17 -19.20
CA THR A 62 -21.64 -14.10 -19.72
C THR A 62 -21.22 -15.11 -18.64
N LEU A 63 -20.97 -14.65 -17.42
CA LEU A 63 -20.60 -15.51 -16.28
C LEU A 63 -21.73 -16.48 -15.88
N ILE A 64 -22.99 -16.05 -15.99
CA ILE A 64 -24.17 -16.87 -15.66
C ILE A 64 -24.44 -17.92 -16.74
N ASN A 65 -24.33 -17.53 -18.01
CA ASN A 65 -24.76 -18.34 -19.15
C ASN A 65 -23.65 -19.28 -19.65
N ASP A 66 -22.38 -18.90 -19.54
CA ASP A 66 -21.27 -19.70 -20.03
C ASP A 66 -20.87 -20.77 -18.98
N PRO A 67 -21.02 -22.07 -19.30
CA PRO A 67 -20.69 -23.15 -18.39
C PRO A 67 -19.18 -23.30 -18.16
N GLN A 68 -18.31 -22.73 -18.99
CA GLN A 68 -16.85 -22.86 -18.83
C GLN A 68 -16.41 -22.28 -17.49
N TYR A 69 -16.92 -21.11 -17.11
CA TYR A 69 -16.52 -20.44 -15.86
C TYR A 69 -16.96 -21.25 -14.63
N LYS A 70 -18.11 -21.94 -14.73
CA LYS A 70 -18.56 -22.85 -13.67
C LYS A 70 -17.64 -24.07 -13.56
N ARG A 71 -17.22 -24.66 -14.67
CA ARG A 71 -16.31 -25.81 -14.69
C ARG A 71 -14.94 -25.42 -14.13
N SER A 72 -14.35 -24.33 -14.63
CA SER A 72 -13.08 -23.81 -14.14
C SER A 72 -13.11 -23.51 -12.62
N ALA A 73 -14.18 -22.87 -12.12
CA ALA A 73 -14.32 -22.62 -10.69
C ALA A 73 -14.42 -23.93 -9.86
N LEU A 74 -15.15 -24.93 -10.36
CA LEU A 74 -15.25 -26.23 -9.69
C LEU A 74 -13.91 -26.99 -9.70
N GLU A 75 -13.18 -26.98 -10.81
CA GLU A 75 -11.86 -27.61 -10.92
C GLU A 75 -10.85 -26.99 -9.96
N VAL A 76 -10.84 -25.65 -9.87
CA VAL A 76 -9.97 -24.95 -8.91
C VAL A 76 -10.39 -25.24 -7.47
N SER A 77 -11.68 -25.30 -7.19
CA SER A 77 -12.17 -25.67 -5.86
C SER A 77 -11.79 -27.10 -5.47
N GLN A 78 -11.88 -28.06 -6.41
CA GLN A 78 -11.44 -29.43 -6.19
C GLN A 78 -9.96 -29.47 -5.89
N ARG A 79 -9.13 -28.83 -6.73
CA ARG A 79 -7.68 -28.76 -6.51
C ARG A 79 -7.31 -28.11 -5.17
N PHE A 80 -8.05 -27.09 -4.75
CA PHE A 80 -7.82 -26.43 -3.46
C PHE A 80 -8.20 -27.33 -2.27
N ARG A 81 -9.23 -28.17 -2.42
CA ARG A 81 -9.65 -29.14 -1.40
C ARG A 81 -8.80 -30.41 -1.41
N ASP A 82 -8.20 -30.75 -2.55
CA ASP A 82 -7.26 -31.86 -2.73
C ASP A 82 -5.86 -31.52 -2.19
N ASN A 83 -5.81 -30.88 -1.03
CA ASN A 83 -4.56 -30.63 -0.33
C ASN A 83 -4.17 -31.90 0.46
N PRO A 84 -2.90 -32.33 0.43
CA PRO A 84 -2.46 -33.59 1.06
C PRO A 84 -2.59 -33.56 2.59
N ILE A 85 -2.68 -32.36 3.19
CA ILE A 85 -2.85 -32.14 4.62
C ILE A 85 -4.19 -31.45 4.84
N HIS A 86 -5.03 -32.02 5.71
CA HIS A 86 -6.29 -31.41 6.08
C HIS A 86 -6.02 -30.05 6.77
N PRO A 87 -6.74 -28.96 6.42
CA PRO A 87 -6.43 -27.61 6.91
C PRO A 87 -6.45 -27.50 8.44
N LEU A 88 -7.29 -28.30 9.10
CA LEU A 88 -7.30 -28.39 10.57
C LEU A 88 -5.97 -28.93 11.12
N ALA A 89 -5.46 -30.02 10.53
CA ALA A 89 -4.20 -30.64 10.97
C ALA A 89 -3.01 -29.71 10.71
N GLU A 90 -3.02 -29.01 9.58
CA GLU A 90 -2.02 -27.98 9.27
C GLU A 90 -2.05 -26.83 10.28
N ALA A 91 -3.23 -26.32 10.63
CA ALA A 91 -3.36 -25.27 11.63
C ALA A 91 -2.87 -25.73 13.02
N THR A 92 -3.24 -26.95 13.44
CA THR A 92 -2.75 -27.53 14.69
C THR A 92 -1.23 -27.65 14.68
N PHE A 93 -0.64 -28.13 13.58
CA PHE A 93 0.81 -28.21 13.41
C PHE A 93 1.48 -26.85 13.55
N TRP A 94 0.99 -25.81 12.88
CA TRP A 94 1.58 -24.46 12.98
C TRP A 94 1.41 -23.85 14.37
N ILE A 95 0.28 -24.07 15.04
CA ILE A 95 0.07 -23.61 16.43
C ILE A 95 1.08 -24.30 17.36
N GLU A 96 1.22 -25.62 17.24
CA GLU A 96 2.18 -26.38 18.04
C GLU A 96 3.62 -25.93 17.74
N TYR A 97 3.93 -25.69 16.47
CA TYR A 97 5.22 -25.18 16.04
C TYR A 97 5.55 -23.82 16.68
N ILE A 98 4.59 -22.89 16.70
CA ILE A 98 4.75 -21.57 17.32
C ILE A 98 4.98 -21.69 18.84
N ILE A 99 4.23 -22.57 19.51
CA ILE A 99 4.38 -22.82 20.95
C ILE A 99 5.76 -23.42 21.25
N ARG A 100 6.18 -24.42 20.48
CA ARG A 100 7.47 -25.12 20.63
C ARG A 100 8.66 -24.18 20.44
N HIS A 101 8.54 -23.20 19.54
CA HIS A 101 9.60 -22.23 19.22
C HIS A 101 9.41 -20.88 19.92
N ARG A 102 8.68 -20.84 21.04
CA ARG A 102 8.46 -19.65 21.89
C ARG A 102 8.08 -18.39 21.08
N GLY A 103 7.07 -18.54 20.21
CA GLY A 103 6.54 -17.44 19.40
C GLY A 103 7.21 -17.25 18.04
N ALA A 104 8.00 -18.24 17.58
CA ALA A 104 8.57 -18.37 16.24
C ALA A 104 9.02 -17.01 15.65
N ARG A 105 10.08 -16.42 16.22
CA ARG A 105 10.56 -15.07 15.84
C ARG A 105 10.82 -14.91 14.34
N HIS A 106 11.09 -16.00 13.63
CA HIS A 106 11.30 -16.01 12.17
C HIS A 106 10.00 -16.03 11.33
N LEU A 107 8.86 -16.44 11.91
CA LEU A 107 7.53 -16.37 11.27
C LEU A 107 6.86 -15.00 11.46
N LYS A 108 7.37 -14.19 12.39
CA LYS A 108 6.95 -12.79 12.53
C LYS A 108 7.50 -11.99 11.35
N SER A 109 6.63 -11.22 10.70
CA SER A 109 7.05 -10.31 9.64
C SER A 109 8.13 -9.37 10.17
N HIS A 110 9.12 -9.04 9.32
CA HIS A 110 10.19 -8.12 9.68
C HIS A 110 9.66 -6.73 10.13
N GLY A 111 8.42 -6.39 9.75
CA GLY A 111 7.72 -5.20 10.21
C GLY A 111 7.46 -5.15 11.72
N ALA A 112 7.32 -6.30 12.38
CA ALA A 112 7.07 -6.37 13.82
C ALA A 112 8.31 -6.07 14.68
N PHE A 113 9.51 -6.05 14.08
CA PHE A 113 10.78 -5.79 14.77
C PHE A 113 11.41 -4.46 14.36
N ILE A 114 10.71 -3.61 13.59
CA ILE A 114 11.23 -2.30 13.21
C ILE A 114 11.41 -1.48 14.49
N PRO A 115 12.62 -1.00 14.79
CA PRO A 115 12.84 -0.19 15.97
C PRO A 115 12.12 1.16 15.82
N LEU A 116 11.63 1.69 16.94
CA LEU A 116 10.79 2.90 16.98
C LEU A 116 11.37 4.09 16.19
N HIS A 117 12.70 4.22 16.12
CA HIS A 117 13.35 5.31 15.40
C HIS A 117 13.19 5.21 13.87
N GLN A 118 13.22 4.00 13.32
CA GLN A 118 13.01 3.75 11.90
C GLN A 118 11.52 3.80 11.55
N TYR A 119 10.66 3.39 12.49
CA TYR A 119 9.21 3.54 12.34
C TYR A 119 8.77 5.01 12.34
N LEU A 120 9.38 5.86 13.18
CA LEU A 120 9.06 7.29 13.30
C LEU A 120 9.87 8.18 12.32
N LEU A 121 10.75 7.60 11.50
CA LEU A 121 11.63 8.29 10.55
C LEU A 121 12.30 9.54 11.15
N LEU A 122 12.93 9.40 12.34
CA LEU A 122 13.56 10.53 13.03
C LEU A 122 14.59 11.28 12.16
N ASP A 123 15.27 10.56 11.27
CA ASP A 123 16.26 11.15 10.35
C ASP A 123 15.62 12.17 9.40
N VAL A 124 14.45 11.85 8.84
CA VAL A 124 13.70 12.74 7.95
C VAL A 124 13.20 13.97 8.71
N LEU A 125 12.71 13.79 9.94
CA LEU A 125 12.31 14.89 10.80
C LEU A 125 13.50 15.79 11.16
N GLY A 126 14.66 15.20 11.46
CA GLY A 126 15.90 15.90 11.75
C GLY A 126 16.38 16.73 10.56
N CYS A 127 16.41 16.14 9.36
CA CYS A 127 16.78 16.84 8.13
C CYS A 127 15.84 18.01 7.83
N LEU A 128 14.53 17.82 8.04
CA LEU A 128 13.53 18.87 7.82
C LEU A 128 13.68 20.02 8.80
N LEU A 129 13.86 19.73 10.10
CA LEU A 129 14.08 20.75 11.13
C LEU A 129 15.39 21.51 10.91
N LEU A 130 16.46 20.82 10.53
CA LEU A 130 17.75 21.42 10.26
C LEU A 130 17.71 22.30 9.01
N GLY A 131 17.02 21.85 7.95
CA GLY A 131 16.75 22.65 6.76
C GLY A 131 15.96 23.92 7.07
N ALA A 132 14.88 23.80 7.85
CA ALA A 132 14.08 24.95 8.28
C ALA A 132 14.89 25.92 9.16
N PHE A 133 15.69 25.40 10.09
CA PHE A 133 16.56 26.21 10.93
C PHE A 133 17.58 27.00 10.11
N LEU A 134 18.27 26.36 9.16
CA LEU A 134 19.24 27.02 8.29
C LEU A 134 18.58 28.08 7.40
N ALA A 135 17.40 27.77 6.85
CA ALA A 135 16.64 28.69 6.01
C ALA A 135 16.26 29.99 6.74
N ILE A 136 16.00 29.93 8.06
CA ILE A 136 15.69 31.12 8.86
C ILE A 136 16.98 31.78 9.38
N TRP A 137 17.95 30.98 9.80
CA TRP A 137 19.17 31.44 10.45
C TRP A 137 20.11 32.18 9.50
N LEU A 138 20.27 31.70 8.24
CA LEU A 138 21.14 32.36 7.25
C LEU A 138 20.69 33.80 6.94
N PRO A 139 19.43 34.06 6.54
CA PRO A 139 18.95 35.41 6.25
C PRO A 139 19.05 36.31 7.46
N TRP A 140 18.63 35.84 8.64
CA TRP A 140 18.72 36.62 9.87
C TRP A 140 20.16 37.00 10.22
N ARG A 141 21.11 36.07 10.03
CA ARG A 141 22.54 36.32 10.23
C ARG A 141 23.09 37.31 9.21
N MET A 142 22.67 37.23 7.95
CA MET A 142 23.04 38.19 6.90
C MET A 142 22.54 39.59 7.24
N ILE A 143 21.25 39.72 7.57
CA ILE A 143 20.61 40.99 7.95
C ILE A 143 21.34 41.61 9.15
N ARG A 144 21.65 40.84 10.19
CA ARG A 144 22.40 41.33 11.36
C ARG A 144 23.80 41.84 11.02
N ARG A 145 24.52 41.16 10.11
CA ARG A 145 25.85 41.62 9.67
C ARG A 145 25.76 42.92 8.89
N VAL A 146 24.81 43.03 7.96
CA VAL A 146 24.58 44.24 7.17
C VAL A 146 24.20 45.41 8.08
N HIS A 147 23.29 45.19 9.03
CA HIS A 147 22.89 46.22 9.99
C HIS A 147 24.07 46.72 10.84
N LYS A 148 24.93 45.83 11.33
CA LYS A 148 26.15 46.22 12.07
C LYS A 148 27.15 46.99 11.20
N TRP A 149 27.32 46.59 9.94
CA TRP A 149 28.18 47.29 8.98
C TRP A 149 27.66 48.70 8.71
N TRP A 150 26.35 48.85 8.51
CA TRP A 150 25.70 50.13 8.26
C TRP A 150 25.85 51.10 9.45
N LEU A 151 25.57 50.64 10.68
CA LEU A 151 25.79 51.45 11.89
C LEU A 151 27.25 51.86 12.08
N LYS A 152 28.20 50.99 11.74
CA LYS A 152 29.63 51.30 11.82
C LYS A 152 30.04 52.34 10.78
N GLY A 153 29.45 52.30 9.58
CA GLY A 153 29.64 53.30 8.54
C GLY A 153 29.20 54.69 8.99
N GLU A 154 27.99 54.80 9.54
CA GLU A 154 27.45 56.07 10.02
C GLU A 154 28.29 56.67 11.18
N SER A 155 28.80 55.83 12.08
CA SER A 155 29.70 56.29 13.14
C SER A 155 31.06 56.77 12.61
N SER A 156 31.56 56.18 11.52
CA SER A 156 32.86 56.52 10.93
C SER A 156 32.79 57.83 10.13
N ASP A 157 31.68 58.07 9.44
CA ASP A 157 31.45 59.32 8.69
C ASP A 157 31.35 60.54 9.63
N LYS A 158 30.62 60.42 10.76
CA LYS A 158 30.51 61.52 11.74
C LYS A 158 31.86 61.90 12.38
N LEU A 159 32.72 60.92 12.63
CA LEU A 159 34.08 61.13 13.14
C LEU A 159 34.96 61.87 12.13
N ASN A 160 34.84 61.54 10.85
CA ASN A 160 35.66 62.12 9.78
C ASN A 160 35.20 63.54 9.43
N GLU A 161 33.89 63.82 9.47
CA GLU A 161 33.35 65.18 9.28
C GLU A 161 33.77 66.13 10.41
N GLY A 162 33.74 65.67 11.67
CA GLY A 162 34.23 66.45 12.82
C GLY A 162 35.72 66.78 12.73
N LYS A 163 36.54 65.89 12.16
CA LYS A 163 37.98 66.09 11.97
C LYS A 163 38.31 67.07 10.83
N LYS A 164 37.41 67.26 9.87
CA LYS A 164 37.54 68.23 8.77
C LYS A 164 37.12 69.66 9.15
N ARG A 165 36.39 69.81 10.26
CA ARG A 165 35.91 71.11 10.78
C ARG A 165 36.85 71.73 11.83
N LEU A 166 37.92 71.03 12.21
CA LEU A 166 39.03 71.50 13.03
C LEU A 166 40.23 71.78 12.13
#